data_AF-A0A9E0F6K1-F1
#
_entry.id   AF-A0A9E0F6K1-F1
#
_cell.length_a   1.000
_cell.length_b   1.000
_cell.length_c   1.000
_cell.angle_alpha   90.00
_cell.angle_beta   90.00
_cell.angle_gamma   90.00
#
_symmetry.space_group_name_H-M   'P 1'
#
loop_
_entity.id
_entity.type
_entity.pdbx_description
1 polymer ?
#
loop_
_entity_poly.entity_id
_entity_poly.type
_entity_poly.pdbx_seq_one_letter_code
_entity_poly.pdbx_strand_id
1 'polypeptide(L)'
;MKNYILTAILATVSFSCFCQDINQGLVLYLPFTNNLNDASGNGATVTKFLASGGQVNFTYDRKSNLNQALLFSSNAAIRMNVSNGALSFGTSTSFNISFWFMTNDQNEIDFLYATDAPYYRGFSLIANEFVKGQFDFIIRSSFLSDQAELLYTNTALLDNQWHHLSINVNRSSSVIDLYIDAVKVKSVSFTGKVPDATPQSLTSPSMGAWYDGKLDETRFYSRVLTQVEINILAGKANPTGIANLSKISLAKITNPTKENLEVTLPTDDLISVIIVRDLMGRVVQMIQPENCRNTYVGQLECSSGLYNVSVTTLSGEVYTNKIIHL
;
A
#
# COMPACT_ATOMS: atom_id res chain seq x y z
N MET A 1 -31.33 -50.51 -26.23
CA MET A 1 -31.47 -49.04 -26.21
C MET A 1 -30.27 -48.48 -25.46
N LYS A 2 -29.53 -47.54 -26.09
CA LYS A 2 -28.22 -47.05 -25.62
C LYS A 2 -28.42 -46.07 -24.45
N ASN A 3 -27.74 -46.32 -23.32
CA ASN A 3 -27.66 -45.39 -22.20
C ASN A 3 -26.55 -44.35 -22.49
N TYR A 4 -26.93 -43.08 -22.60
CA TYR A 4 -26.00 -41.97 -22.71
C TYR A 4 -25.58 -41.55 -21.29
N ILE A 5 -24.32 -41.81 -20.93
CA ILE A 5 -23.69 -41.25 -19.73
C ILE A 5 -23.24 -39.84 -20.10
N LEU A 6 -23.87 -38.84 -19.47
CA LEU A 6 -23.52 -37.43 -19.62
C LEU A 6 -22.36 -37.12 -18.66
N THR A 7 -21.13 -37.08 -19.17
CA THR A 7 -19.95 -36.68 -18.39
C THR A 7 -19.90 -35.16 -18.30
N ALA A 8 -20.28 -34.59 -17.15
CA ALA A 8 -20.09 -33.17 -16.89
C ALA A 8 -18.63 -32.90 -16.50
N ILE A 9 -17.89 -32.22 -17.38
CA ILE A 9 -16.54 -31.73 -17.09
C ILE A 9 -16.68 -30.43 -16.28
N LEU A 10 -16.42 -30.50 -14.98
CA LEU A 10 -16.36 -29.33 -14.11
C LEU A 10 -15.00 -28.63 -14.33
N ALA A 11 -14.99 -27.58 -15.16
CA ALA A 11 -13.81 -26.75 -15.31
C ALA A 11 -13.66 -25.87 -14.06
N THR A 12 -12.68 -26.17 -13.21
CA THR A 12 -12.26 -25.28 -12.12
C THR A 12 -11.55 -24.07 -12.73
N VAL A 13 -12.24 -22.94 -12.81
CA VAL A 13 -11.62 -21.65 -13.09
C VAL A 13 -10.91 -21.21 -11.81
N SER A 14 -9.61 -21.45 -11.73
CA SER A 14 -8.75 -20.85 -10.71
C SER A 14 -8.59 -19.37 -11.04
N PHE A 15 -9.35 -18.52 -10.36
CA PHE A 15 -9.04 -17.10 -10.28
C PHE A 15 -7.79 -16.94 -9.41
N SER A 16 -6.63 -16.76 -10.06
CA SER A 16 -5.46 -16.20 -9.39
C SER A 16 -5.74 -14.72 -9.11
N CYS A 17 -6.24 -14.42 -7.92
CA CYS A 17 -6.16 -13.06 -7.39
C CYS A 17 -4.69 -12.81 -7.05
N PHE A 18 -3.96 -12.10 -7.92
CA PHE A 18 -2.69 -11.51 -7.53
C PHE A 18 -3.01 -10.38 -6.56
N CYS A 19 -2.96 -10.65 -5.26
CA CYS A 19 -2.79 -9.57 -4.29
C CYS A 19 -1.37 -9.03 -4.55
N GLN A 20 -1.27 -7.88 -5.21
CA GLN A 20 0.02 -7.22 -5.38
C GLN A 20 0.51 -6.79 -3.99
N ASP A 21 1.74 -7.18 -3.66
CA ASP A 21 2.41 -6.72 -2.46
C ASP A 21 2.53 -5.19 -2.54
N ILE A 22 2.07 -4.49 -1.50
CA ILE A 22 2.15 -3.03 -1.42
C ILE A 22 3.60 -2.52 -1.44
N ASN A 23 4.59 -3.39 -1.24
CA ASN A 23 6.01 -3.08 -1.38
C ASN A 23 6.55 -3.36 -2.79
N GLN A 24 5.80 -4.05 -3.64
CA GLN A 24 6.21 -4.30 -5.02
C GLN A 24 6.35 -2.96 -5.76
N GLY A 25 7.50 -2.74 -6.41
CA GLY A 25 7.76 -1.51 -7.15
C GLY A 25 7.92 -0.27 -6.27
N LEU A 26 8.05 -0.41 -4.94
CA LEU A 26 8.32 0.71 -4.04
C LEU A 26 9.74 1.25 -4.28
N VAL A 27 9.84 2.55 -4.55
CA VAL A 27 11.09 3.27 -4.86
C VAL A 27 11.59 4.08 -3.67
N LEU A 28 10.66 4.70 -2.93
CA LEU A 28 10.96 5.51 -1.75
C LEU A 28 9.83 5.35 -0.76
N TYR A 29 10.16 5.22 0.53
CA TYR A 29 9.17 5.27 1.61
C TYR A 29 9.73 6.02 2.82
N LEU A 30 9.07 7.11 3.19
CA LEU A 30 9.41 7.95 4.33
C LEU A 30 8.27 7.89 5.36
N PRO A 31 8.40 7.06 6.42
CA PRO A 31 7.41 6.96 7.48
C PRO A 31 7.52 8.07 8.54
N PHE A 32 8.59 8.88 8.49
CA PHE A 32 8.89 9.95 9.44
C PHE A 32 8.87 9.54 10.93
N THR A 33 9.33 8.32 11.22
CA THR A 33 9.44 7.72 12.57
C THR A 33 10.60 8.32 13.38
N ASN A 34 10.53 9.62 13.67
CA ASN A 34 11.58 10.42 14.33
C ASN A 34 12.90 10.50 13.54
N ASN A 35 12.87 10.18 12.24
CA ASN A 35 13.99 10.26 11.32
C ASN A 35 13.50 10.49 9.88
N LEU A 36 14.42 10.80 8.97
CA LEU A 36 14.13 10.97 7.53
C LEU A 36 14.61 9.77 6.70
N ASN A 37 14.81 8.61 7.32
CA ASN A 37 15.38 7.45 6.66
C ASN A 37 14.38 6.84 5.69
N ASP A 38 14.90 6.36 4.57
CA ASP A 38 14.16 5.57 3.60
C ASP A 38 13.91 4.15 4.12
N ALA A 39 12.64 3.83 4.34
CA ALA A 39 12.18 2.51 4.76
C ALA A 39 11.84 1.59 3.58
N SER A 40 12.02 2.03 2.33
CA SER A 40 11.82 1.16 1.15
C SER A 40 12.95 0.14 0.95
N GLY A 41 14.11 0.39 1.57
CA GLY A 41 15.33 -0.42 1.38
C GLY A 41 16.18 0.02 0.18
N ASN A 42 15.82 1.09 -0.53
CA ASN A 42 16.56 1.58 -1.69
C ASN A 42 17.65 2.62 -1.35
N GLY A 43 17.79 2.96 -0.07
CA GLY A 43 18.90 3.77 0.44
C GLY A 43 18.83 5.24 0.01
N ALA A 44 17.63 5.81 -0.11
CA ALA A 44 17.50 7.22 -0.42
C ALA A 44 18.09 8.10 0.70
N THR A 45 18.84 9.12 0.31
CA THR A 45 19.29 10.18 1.22
C THR A 45 18.25 11.30 1.22
N VAL A 46 17.74 11.63 2.40
CA VAL A 46 16.80 12.75 2.57
C VAL A 46 17.41 13.80 3.49
N THR A 47 17.44 15.05 3.02
CA THR A 47 17.98 16.18 3.78
C THR A 47 16.94 17.29 3.94
N LYS A 48 17.05 18.06 5.02
CA LYS A 48 16.25 19.26 5.21
C LYS A 48 16.90 20.42 4.46
N PHE A 49 16.10 21.19 3.73
CA PHE A 49 16.48 22.47 3.16
C PHE A 49 15.70 23.56 3.88
N LEU A 50 16.39 24.47 4.55
CA LEU A 50 15.78 25.53 5.36
C LEU A 50 16.27 26.88 4.82
N ALA A 51 15.36 27.69 4.29
CA ALA A 51 15.63 29.10 4.03
C ALA A 51 15.48 29.91 5.34
N SER A 52 15.70 31.22 5.29
CA SER A 52 15.61 32.08 6.48
C SER A 52 14.24 31.95 7.16
N GLY A 53 14.23 31.58 8.45
CA GLY A 53 13.02 31.31 9.22
C GLY A 53 12.31 29.98 8.92
N GLY A 54 12.83 29.16 8.00
CA GLY A 54 12.30 27.85 7.65
C GLY A 54 12.53 26.81 8.74
N GLN A 55 11.52 25.96 8.99
CA GLN A 55 11.57 24.88 9.97
C GLN A 55 10.94 23.61 9.40
N VAL A 56 11.55 22.46 9.70
CA VAL A 56 10.97 21.13 9.51
C VAL A 56 11.13 20.36 10.81
N ASN A 57 10.04 20.08 11.50
CA ASN A 57 10.02 19.45 12.82
C ASN A 57 9.21 18.15 12.80
N PHE A 58 9.59 17.18 13.64
CA PHE A 58 8.74 16.01 13.85
C PHE A 58 7.52 16.40 14.70
N THR A 59 6.37 15.82 14.39
CA THR A 59 5.09 16.13 15.04
C THR A 59 4.21 14.88 15.16
N TYR A 60 2.98 15.07 15.65
CA TYR A 60 1.97 14.02 15.76
C TYR A 60 1.41 13.63 14.38
N ASP A 61 1.30 12.32 14.13
CA ASP A 61 0.61 11.76 12.97
C ASP A 61 -0.93 11.79 13.12
N ARG A 62 -1.63 11.21 12.15
CA ARG A 62 -3.09 11.03 12.13
C ARG A 62 -3.66 10.14 13.24
N LYS A 63 -2.80 9.38 13.92
CA LYS A 63 -3.16 8.49 15.04
C LYS A 63 -2.69 9.04 16.39
N SER A 64 -2.28 10.31 16.43
CA SER A 64 -1.75 10.98 17.63
C SER A 64 -0.47 10.36 18.19
N ASN A 65 0.30 9.66 17.36
CA ASN A 65 1.63 9.18 17.72
C ASN A 65 2.64 10.30 17.56
N LEU A 66 3.40 10.60 18.61
CA LEU A 66 4.41 11.65 18.60
C LEU A 66 5.60 11.25 17.71
N ASN A 67 6.14 12.23 16.97
CA ASN A 67 7.27 12.09 16.06
C ASN A 67 7.05 11.03 14.97
N GLN A 68 5.86 11.01 14.40
CA GLN A 68 5.48 10.11 13.30
C GLN A 68 5.02 10.89 12.06
N ALA A 69 5.21 12.20 12.02
CA ALA A 69 4.92 13.05 10.87
C ALA A 69 5.90 14.23 10.84
N LEU A 70 5.98 14.93 9.71
CA LEU A 70 6.72 16.19 9.60
C LEU A 70 5.77 17.38 9.59
N LEU A 71 6.13 18.44 10.31
CA LEU A 71 5.55 19.78 10.24
C LEU A 71 6.53 20.69 9.49
N PHE A 72 6.04 21.35 8.45
CA PHE A 72 6.76 22.31 7.62
C PHE A 72 6.30 23.72 7.93
N SER A 73 7.21 24.68 7.84
CA SER A 73 6.87 26.08 7.59
C SER A 73 7.15 26.45 6.14
N SER A 74 6.48 27.49 5.61
CA SER A 74 6.50 27.84 4.18
C SER A 74 7.91 28.09 3.59
N ASN A 75 8.95 28.33 4.40
CA ASN A 75 10.32 28.56 3.95
C ASN A 75 11.23 27.32 4.09
N ALA A 76 10.66 26.13 4.07
CA ALA A 76 11.39 24.89 4.27
C ALA A 76 11.01 23.82 3.25
N ALA A 77 11.84 22.80 3.09
CA ALA A 77 11.53 21.63 2.29
C ALA A 77 12.36 20.44 2.76
N ILE A 78 11.97 19.23 2.36
CA ILE A 78 12.88 18.08 2.32
C ILE A 78 13.33 17.86 0.89
N ARG A 79 14.59 17.46 0.70
CA ARG A 79 15.16 17.06 -0.59
C ARG A 79 15.49 15.58 -0.54
N MET A 80 15.09 14.86 -1.57
CA MET A 80 15.22 13.42 -1.69
C MET A 80 16.21 13.12 -2.81
N ASN A 81 17.17 12.24 -2.53
CA ASN A 81 18.11 11.74 -3.51
C ASN A 81 18.13 10.21 -3.42
N VAL A 82 17.60 9.56 -4.45
CA VAL A 82 17.68 8.11 -4.60
C VAL A 82 18.77 7.81 -5.63
N SER A 83 19.66 6.88 -5.29
CA SER A 83 20.77 6.47 -6.15
C SER A 83 20.31 6.18 -7.59
N ASN A 84 21.17 6.48 -8.56
CA ASN A 84 20.94 6.25 -10.00
C ASN A 84 19.70 6.96 -10.58
N GLY A 85 19.15 7.97 -9.90
CA GLY A 85 18.02 8.73 -10.42
C GLY A 85 16.72 7.93 -10.44
N ALA A 86 16.51 7.03 -9.47
CA ALA A 86 15.33 6.15 -9.45
C ALA A 86 13.97 6.87 -9.33
N LEU A 87 13.98 8.15 -8.91
CA LEU A 87 12.79 9.02 -8.93
C LEU A 87 12.52 9.63 -10.31
N SER A 88 13.38 9.39 -11.29
CA SER A 88 13.17 9.75 -12.70
C SER A 88 12.52 8.60 -13.43
N PHE A 89 11.20 8.63 -13.54
CA PHE A 89 10.43 7.56 -14.16
C PHE A 89 10.50 7.56 -15.70
N GLY A 90 10.89 8.69 -16.30
CA GLY A 90 11.11 8.80 -17.74
C GLY A 90 9.83 8.63 -18.56
N THR A 91 9.97 8.29 -19.84
CA THR A 91 8.83 8.24 -20.78
C THR A 91 8.07 6.93 -20.80
N SER A 92 8.64 5.84 -20.27
CA SER A 92 8.10 4.48 -20.39
C SER A 92 7.61 3.89 -19.09
N THR A 93 8.08 4.40 -17.95
CA THR A 93 7.73 3.84 -16.64
C THR A 93 6.48 4.52 -16.13
N SER A 94 5.44 3.73 -15.89
CA SER A 94 4.27 4.21 -15.14
C SER A 94 4.62 4.26 -13.66
N PHE A 95 4.06 5.19 -12.91
CA PHE A 95 4.46 5.40 -11.52
C PHE A 95 3.29 5.87 -10.66
N ASN A 96 3.49 5.83 -9.34
CA ASN A 96 2.57 6.38 -8.36
C ASN A 96 3.32 7.20 -7.30
N ILE A 97 2.66 8.27 -6.85
CA ILE A 97 3.08 9.08 -5.70
C ILE A 97 1.94 9.06 -4.70
N SER A 98 2.23 8.79 -3.43
CA SER A 98 1.22 8.70 -2.37
C SER A 98 1.74 9.29 -1.07
N PHE A 99 0.95 10.13 -0.40
CA PHE A 99 1.29 10.67 0.91
C PHE A 99 0.05 11.19 1.64
N TRP A 100 0.17 11.37 2.95
CA TRP A 100 -0.80 12.06 3.76
C TRP A 100 -0.40 13.51 3.97
N PHE A 101 -1.36 14.43 3.97
CA PHE A 101 -1.13 15.84 4.22
C PHE A 101 -2.21 16.45 5.12
N MET A 102 -1.88 17.56 5.78
CA MET A 102 -2.79 18.37 6.58
C MET A 102 -2.35 19.82 6.53
N THR A 103 -3.24 20.71 6.10
CA THR A 103 -2.96 22.15 6.03
C THR A 103 -4.26 22.95 6.07
N ASN A 104 -4.18 24.24 6.42
CA ASN A 104 -5.20 25.23 6.07
C ASN A 104 -4.65 26.36 5.21
N ASP A 105 -3.39 26.25 4.79
CA ASP A 105 -2.68 27.31 4.10
C ASP A 105 -3.40 27.62 2.79
N GLN A 106 -3.78 28.89 2.64
CA GLN A 106 -4.51 29.39 1.48
C GLN A 106 -3.58 30.10 0.49
N ASN A 107 -2.27 30.10 0.76
CA ASN A 107 -1.23 30.66 -0.10
C ASN A 107 -0.75 29.63 -1.13
N GLU A 108 0.26 30.01 -1.91
CA GLU A 108 0.97 29.08 -2.80
C GLU A 108 1.57 27.92 -2.00
N ILE A 109 1.37 26.69 -2.46
CA ILE A 109 1.88 25.46 -1.83
C ILE A 109 2.59 24.64 -2.91
N ASP A 110 3.83 24.23 -2.68
CA ASP A 110 4.49 23.21 -3.49
C ASP A 110 4.68 21.93 -2.68
N PHE A 111 3.70 21.04 -2.81
CA PHE A 111 3.79 19.71 -2.17
C PHE A 111 4.98 18.93 -2.69
N LEU A 112 5.20 18.95 -4.01
CA LEU A 112 6.22 18.17 -4.67
C LEU A 112 6.76 18.91 -5.89
N TYR A 113 8.08 18.96 -5.97
CA TYR A 113 8.79 19.52 -7.09
C TYR A 113 9.89 18.55 -7.52
N ALA A 114 9.76 17.98 -8.71
CA ALA A 114 10.72 17.05 -9.28
C ALA A 114 10.91 17.39 -10.75
N THR A 115 11.57 18.51 -11.01
CA THR A 115 11.95 18.92 -12.36
C THR A 115 13.46 19.00 -12.49
N ASP A 116 13.96 19.01 -13.73
CA ASP A 116 15.32 19.45 -14.01
C ASP A 116 15.42 20.96 -14.15
N ALA A 117 16.65 21.47 -14.06
CA ALA A 117 17.00 22.84 -14.41
C ALA A 117 18.02 22.84 -15.57
N PRO A 118 17.98 23.84 -16.48
CA PRO A 118 17.05 24.97 -16.55
C PRO A 118 15.76 24.67 -17.35
N TYR A 119 15.54 23.41 -17.77
CA TYR A 119 14.47 23.09 -18.72
C TYR A 119 13.12 22.77 -18.09
N TYR A 120 13.06 22.58 -16.77
CA TYR A 120 11.84 22.34 -16.00
C TYR A 120 11.07 21.10 -16.45
N ARG A 121 11.78 20.06 -16.91
CA ARG A 121 11.21 18.78 -17.34
C ARG A 121 11.03 17.87 -16.14
N GLY A 122 9.89 17.20 -16.04
CA GLY A 122 9.56 16.35 -14.89
C GLY A 122 8.13 16.56 -14.44
N PHE A 123 7.91 16.46 -13.13
CA PHE A 123 6.58 16.62 -12.55
C PHE A 123 6.56 17.49 -11.29
N SER A 124 5.44 18.15 -11.06
CA SER A 124 5.19 18.94 -9.86
C SER A 124 3.76 18.76 -9.39
N LEU A 125 3.53 18.87 -8.08
CA LEU A 125 2.23 18.99 -7.46
C LEU A 125 2.21 20.30 -6.68
N ILE A 126 1.46 21.28 -7.18
CA ILE A 126 1.45 22.65 -6.68
C ILE A 126 0.02 23.10 -6.41
N ALA A 127 -0.17 24.13 -5.59
CA ALA A 127 -1.43 24.83 -5.50
C ALA A 127 -1.73 25.56 -6.82
N ASN A 128 -3.01 25.58 -7.19
CA ASN A 128 -3.44 26.32 -8.37
C ASN A 128 -3.30 27.82 -8.15
N GLU A 129 -2.69 28.50 -9.13
CA GLU A 129 -2.40 29.93 -9.08
C GLU A 129 -3.67 30.81 -9.16
N PHE A 130 -4.77 30.28 -9.70
CA PHE A 130 -5.99 31.04 -9.99
C PHE A 130 -7.14 30.76 -9.01
N VAL A 131 -7.15 29.59 -8.38
CA VAL A 131 -8.24 29.15 -7.50
C VAL A 131 -7.67 28.51 -6.24
N LYS A 132 -7.89 29.19 -5.11
CA LYS A 132 -7.46 28.72 -3.79
C LYS A 132 -8.02 27.33 -3.47
N GLY A 133 -7.21 26.51 -2.81
CA GLY A 133 -7.59 25.15 -2.40
C GLY A 133 -7.75 24.16 -3.56
N GLN A 134 -7.17 24.46 -4.72
CA GLN A 134 -7.03 23.52 -5.81
C GLN A 134 -5.56 23.15 -5.97
N PHE A 135 -5.31 21.96 -6.49
CA PHE A 135 -3.97 21.47 -6.75
C PHE A 135 -3.83 21.03 -8.18
N ASP A 136 -2.70 21.40 -8.77
CA ASP A 136 -2.32 21.04 -10.12
C ASP A 136 -1.19 20.03 -10.04
N PHE A 137 -1.45 18.83 -10.56
CA PHE A 137 -0.38 17.93 -10.92
C PHE A 137 0.00 18.15 -12.37
N ILE A 138 1.25 18.52 -12.59
CA ILE A 138 1.75 18.96 -13.88
C ILE A 138 2.90 18.05 -14.29
N ILE A 139 2.85 17.52 -15.51
CA ILE A 139 4.00 16.86 -16.15
C ILE A 139 4.47 17.72 -17.31
N ARG A 140 5.74 18.11 -17.29
CA ARG A 140 6.35 19.07 -18.22
C ARG A 140 7.44 18.43 -19.05
N SER A 141 7.45 18.75 -20.35
CA SER A 141 8.55 18.44 -21.28
C SER A 141 9.45 19.64 -21.56
N SER A 142 9.03 20.85 -21.20
CA SER A 142 9.82 22.08 -21.18
C SER A 142 9.06 23.19 -20.43
N PHE A 143 9.75 24.26 -20.02
CA PHE A 143 9.14 25.47 -19.45
C PHE A 143 8.02 26.08 -20.31
N LEU A 144 8.09 25.92 -21.64
CA LEU A 144 7.15 26.52 -22.59
C LEU A 144 6.05 25.56 -23.06
N SER A 145 6.03 24.32 -22.56
CA SER A 145 5.11 23.28 -23.03
C SER A 145 4.62 22.41 -21.88
N ASP A 146 3.57 22.87 -21.20
CA ASP A 146 2.78 22.01 -20.32
C ASP A 146 1.97 21.04 -21.18
N GLN A 147 2.06 19.74 -20.89
CA GLN A 147 1.46 18.69 -21.72
C GLN A 147 0.35 17.92 -20.98
N ALA A 148 0.33 18.00 -19.65
CA ALA A 148 -0.70 17.39 -18.83
C ALA A 148 -0.88 18.20 -17.54
N GLU A 149 -2.07 18.78 -17.37
CA GLU A 149 -2.49 19.45 -16.16
C GLU A 149 -3.68 18.67 -15.59
N LEU A 150 -3.51 18.14 -14.38
CA LEU A 150 -4.60 17.61 -13.59
C LEU A 150 -5.11 18.69 -12.65
N LEU A 151 -6.11 19.43 -13.11
CA LEU A 151 -6.84 20.36 -12.27
C LEU A 151 -7.82 19.59 -11.38
N TYR A 152 -7.57 19.57 -10.07
CA TYR A 152 -8.51 19.06 -9.09
C TYR A 152 -9.01 20.14 -8.13
N THR A 153 -10.34 20.24 -8.05
CA THR A 153 -11.04 21.36 -7.42
C THR A 153 -11.75 20.93 -6.15
N ASN A 154 -11.18 21.19 -4.96
CA ASN A 154 -11.96 21.14 -3.71
C ASN A 154 -11.31 21.91 -2.55
N THR A 155 -11.79 23.12 -2.26
CA THR A 155 -11.37 23.92 -1.10
C THR A 155 -11.56 23.23 0.25
N ALA A 156 -12.36 22.16 0.30
CA ALA A 156 -12.56 21.36 1.50
C ALA A 156 -11.31 20.60 1.99
N LEU A 157 -10.20 20.63 1.25
CA LEU A 157 -8.93 19.99 1.67
C LEU A 157 -8.00 20.88 2.49
N LEU A 158 -8.33 22.17 2.62
CA LEU A 158 -7.58 23.15 3.41
C LEU A 158 -8.26 23.37 4.78
N ASP A 159 -8.63 22.30 5.46
CA ASP A 159 -9.49 22.29 6.65
C ASP A 159 -8.74 21.90 7.94
N ASN A 160 -7.41 21.82 7.89
CA ASN A 160 -6.57 21.29 8.97
C ASN A 160 -6.92 19.83 9.37
N GLN A 161 -7.48 19.03 8.47
CA GLN A 161 -7.64 17.59 8.64
C GLN A 161 -6.61 16.81 7.82
N TRP A 162 -6.41 15.54 8.18
CA TRP A 162 -5.55 14.64 7.44
C TRP A 162 -6.29 14.12 6.20
N HIS A 163 -5.70 14.33 5.03
CA HIS A 163 -6.16 13.77 3.77
C HIS A 163 -5.07 12.90 3.14
N HIS A 164 -5.46 11.80 2.50
CA HIS A 164 -4.57 10.96 1.72
C HIS A 164 -4.65 11.31 0.24
N LEU A 165 -3.52 11.66 -0.36
CA LEU A 165 -3.38 11.92 -1.78
C LEU A 165 -2.64 10.77 -2.46
N SER A 166 -3.14 10.33 -3.62
CA SER A 166 -2.43 9.39 -4.48
C SER A 166 -2.59 9.75 -5.95
N ILE A 167 -1.50 9.72 -6.71
CA ILE A 167 -1.49 10.04 -8.14
C ILE A 167 -0.91 8.86 -8.91
N ASN A 168 -1.69 8.27 -9.82
CA ASN A 168 -1.22 7.27 -10.77
C ASN A 168 -0.92 7.94 -12.10
N VAL A 169 0.32 7.85 -12.59
CA VAL A 169 0.69 8.21 -13.96
C VAL A 169 0.85 6.92 -14.77
N ASN A 170 -0.14 6.62 -15.61
CA ASN A 170 -0.12 5.46 -16.50
C ASN A 170 0.39 5.86 -17.89
N ARG A 171 1.65 5.51 -18.20
CA ARG A 171 2.26 5.78 -19.51
C ARG A 171 1.70 4.91 -20.62
N SER A 172 1.20 3.71 -20.31
CA SER A 172 0.68 2.76 -21.31
C SER A 172 -0.66 3.20 -21.90
N SER A 173 -1.53 3.78 -21.06
CA SER A 173 -2.82 4.33 -21.48
C SER A 173 -2.80 5.85 -21.64
N SER A 174 -1.67 6.50 -21.34
CA SER A 174 -1.51 7.96 -21.28
C SER A 174 -2.59 8.64 -20.44
N VAL A 175 -2.85 8.11 -19.25
CA VAL A 175 -3.82 8.64 -18.28
C VAL A 175 -3.13 8.95 -16.97
N ILE A 176 -3.52 10.06 -16.35
CA ILE A 176 -3.18 10.38 -14.96
C ILE A 176 -4.48 10.36 -14.14
N ASP A 177 -4.49 9.59 -13.07
CA ASP A 177 -5.59 9.54 -12.10
C ASP A 177 -5.15 10.16 -10.78
N LEU A 178 -5.99 11.04 -10.21
CA LEU A 178 -5.83 11.56 -8.86
C LEU A 178 -6.88 10.94 -7.94
N TYR A 179 -6.43 10.53 -6.76
CA TYR A 179 -7.25 10.00 -5.69
C TYR A 179 -7.07 10.85 -4.43
N ILE A 180 -8.18 11.21 -3.80
CA ILE A 180 -8.21 11.85 -2.49
C ILE A 180 -9.04 10.97 -1.56
N ASP A 181 -8.46 10.62 -0.42
CA ASP A 181 -9.06 9.71 0.56
C ASP A 181 -9.58 8.43 -0.11
N ALA A 182 -8.75 7.85 -0.96
CA ALA A 182 -9.03 6.68 -1.81
C ALA A 182 -10.15 6.80 -2.85
N VAL A 183 -10.83 7.95 -2.96
CA VAL A 183 -11.81 8.17 -4.01
C VAL A 183 -11.08 8.71 -5.23
N LYS A 184 -11.28 8.11 -6.41
CA LYS A 184 -10.81 8.71 -7.67
C LYS A 184 -11.59 9.99 -7.91
N VAL A 185 -10.92 11.12 -7.91
CA VAL A 185 -11.54 12.44 -8.03
C VAL A 185 -11.29 13.12 -9.36
N LYS A 186 -10.23 12.70 -10.08
CA LYS A 186 -9.91 13.20 -11.42
C LYS A 186 -9.22 12.13 -12.26
N SER A 187 -9.45 12.19 -13.56
CA SER A 187 -8.74 11.43 -14.60
C SER A 187 -8.52 12.34 -15.80
N VAL A 188 -7.29 12.48 -16.26
CA VAL A 188 -6.94 13.26 -17.45
C VAL A 188 -6.06 12.43 -18.37
N SER A 189 -6.38 12.44 -19.64
CA SER A 189 -5.51 11.90 -20.69
C SER A 189 -4.46 12.93 -21.07
N PHE A 190 -3.24 12.49 -21.35
CA PHE A 190 -2.18 13.34 -21.88
C PHE A 190 -1.72 12.84 -23.23
N THR A 191 -1.30 13.74 -24.11
CA THR A 191 -0.81 13.40 -25.44
C THR A 191 0.70 13.44 -25.50
N GLY A 192 1.31 12.45 -26.16
CA GLY A 192 2.76 12.36 -26.33
C GLY A 192 3.49 11.68 -25.17
N LYS A 193 4.71 11.21 -25.45
CA LYS A 193 5.63 10.72 -24.43
C LYS A 193 6.28 11.95 -23.78
N VAL A 194 5.63 12.53 -22.77
CA VAL A 194 6.23 13.63 -22.00
C VAL A 194 7.50 13.10 -21.36
N PRO A 195 8.70 13.53 -21.79
CA PRO A 195 9.93 13.12 -21.14
C PRO A 195 9.95 13.80 -19.79
N ASP A 196 9.93 13.00 -18.73
CA ASP A 196 10.47 13.47 -17.46
C ASP A 196 11.95 13.83 -17.69
N ALA A 197 12.54 14.58 -16.77
CA ALA A 197 13.98 14.77 -16.76
C ALA A 197 14.70 13.43 -17.00
N THR A 198 15.78 13.48 -17.77
CA THR A 198 16.69 12.34 -17.88
C THR A 198 17.10 11.90 -16.47
N PRO A 199 17.32 10.60 -16.20
CA PRO A 199 17.60 10.10 -14.84
C PRO A 199 18.73 10.82 -14.10
N GLN A 200 19.66 11.43 -14.84
CA GLN A 200 20.76 12.23 -14.30
C GLN A 200 20.43 13.72 -14.06
N SER A 201 19.20 14.17 -14.34
CA SER A 201 18.88 15.59 -14.46
C SER A 201 17.82 16.11 -13.49
N LEU A 202 17.06 15.25 -12.80
CA LEU A 202 16.18 15.74 -11.73
C LEU A 202 17.03 16.43 -10.66
N THR A 203 16.83 17.74 -10.50
CA THR A 203 17.54 18.49 -9.47
C THR A 203 16.85 18.23 -8.14
N SER A 204 17.33 17.21 -7.40
CA SER A 204 16.95 16.89 -6.02
C SER A 204 15.44 17.03 -5.75
N PRO A 205 14.60 16.07 -6.19
CA PRO A 205 13.17 16.08 -5.91
C PRO A 205 12.87 16.52 -4.48
N SER A 206 12.03 17.54 -4.33
CA SER A 206 11.76 18.18 -3.04
C SER A 206 10.29 18.16 -2.70
N MET A 207 9.99 18.12 -1.41
CA MET A 207 8.62 18.21 -0.90
C MET A 207 8.49 19.24 0.21
N GLY A 208 7.35 19.92 0.21
CA GLY A 208 6.95 20.87 1.24
C GLY A 208 7.50 22.29 1.05
N ALA A 209 7.99 22.65 -0.14
CA ALA A 209 8.38 24.03 -0.42
C ALA A 209 7.13 24.92 -0.41
N TRP A 210 7.20 26.11 0.18
CA TRP A 210 6.03 27.00 0.34
C TRP A 210 4.85 26.38 1.09
N TYR A 211 5.03 25.21 1.70
CA TYR A 211 3.98 24.51 2.40
C TYR A 211 4.04 24.81 3.90
N ASP A 212 2.96 25.36 4.45
CA ASP A 212 2.72 25.35 5.89
C ASP A 212 1.72 24.24 6.23
N GLY A 213 2.19 23.21 6.92
CA GLY A 213 1.36 22.06 7.23
C GLY A 213 2.14 20.80 7.53
N LYS A 214 1.43 19.68 7.64
CA LYS A 214 2.02 18.39 7.97
C LYS A 214 2.04 17.45 6.78
N LEU A 215 3.08 16.63 6.68
CA LEU A 215 3.15 15.49 5.76
C LEU A 215 3.45 14.21 6.54
N ASP A 216 2.91 13.11 6.05
CA ASP A 216 3.12 11.79 6.63
C ASP A 216 3.14 10.69 5.55
N GLU A 217 3.83 9.59 5.83
CA GLU A 217 3.72 8.33 5.07
C GLU A 217 4.01 8.46 3.56
N THR A 218 5.00 9.29 3.19
CA THR A 218 5.33 9.58 1.78
C THR A 218 5.92 8.37 1.06
N ARG A 219 5.36 8.02 -0.11
CA ARG A 219 5.77 6.89 -0.93
C ARG A 219 5.83 7.24 -2.42
N PHE A 220 6.80 6.62 -3.10
CA PHE A 220 6.91 6.61 -4.56
C PHE A 220 7.01 5.18 -5.07
N TYR A 221 6.33 4.90 -6.18
CA TYR A 221 6.29 3.58 -6.82
C TYR A 221 6.64 3.67 -8.30
N SER A 222 7.38 2.70 -8.82
CA SER A 222 7.67 2.52 -10.26
C SER A 222 6.59 1.74 -11.01
N ARG A 223 5.34 1.83 -10.52
CA ARG A 223 4.13 1.28 -11.13
C ARG A 223 2.91 2.11 -10.72
N VAL A 224 1.80 1.92 -11.43
CA VAL A 224 0.50 2.37 -10.91
C VAL A 224 0.01 1.46 -9.79
N LEU A 225 -0.68 2.05 -8.82
CA LEU A 225 -1.36 1.30 -7.75
C LEU A 225 -2.80 0.97 -8.16
N THR A 226 -3.28 -0.18 -7.70
CA THR A 226 -4.67 -0.59 -7.79
C THR A 226 -5.54 0.15 -6.76
N GLN A 227 -6.86 0.15 -6.96
CA GLN A 227 -7.79 0.73 -5.98
C GLN A 227 -7.66 0.09 -4.58
N VAL A 228 -7.38 -1.21 -4.51
CA VAL A 228 -7.20 -1.93 -3.23
C VAL A 228 -5.97 -1.40 -2.49
N GLU A 229 -4.87 -1.21 -3.20
CA GLU A 229 -3.63 -0.66 -2.63
C GLU A 229 -3.80 0.78 -2.18
N ILE A 230 -4.50 1.61 -2.98
CA ILE A 230 -4.82 2.98 -2.61
C ILE A 230 -5.72 3.01 -1.37
N ASN A 231 -6.69 2.08 -1.23
CA ASN A 231 -7.49 1.95 -0.01
C ASN A 231 -6.62 1.63 1.21
N ILE A 232 -5.65 0.73 1.08
CA ILE A 232 -4.69 0.38 2.14
C ILE A 232 -3.91 1.61 2.59
N LEU A 233 -3.32 2.36 1.65
CA LEU A 233 -2.52 3.55 1.96
C LEU A 233 -3.35 4.67 2.58
N ALA A 234 -4.61 4.83 2.14
CA ALA A 234 -5.56 5.79 2.68
C ALA A 234 -6.19 5.37 4.02
N GLY A 235 -5.79 4.25 4.61
CA GLY A 235 -6.41 3.73 5.84
C GLY A 235 -7.90 3.38 5.67
N LYS A 236 -8.38 3.31 4.41
CA LYS A 236 -9.72 2.90 4.00
C LYS A 236 -9.77 1.46 3.51
N ALA A 237 -8.72 0.69 3.79
CA ALA A 237 -8.84 -0.75 3.70
C ALA A 237 -9.98 -1.12 4.65
N ASN A 238 -11.14 -1.39 4.07
CA ASN A 238 -12.01 -2.39 4.63
C ASN A 238 -11.09 -3.58 4.88
N PRO A 239 -11.00 -4.11 6.11
CA PRO A 239 -10.37 -5.39 6.29
C PRO A 239 -11.20 -6.36 5.44
N THR A 240 -10.81 -6.55 4.17
CA THR A 240 -11.19 -7.71 3.39
C THR A 240 -10.39 -8.86 3.97
N GLY A 241 -10.71 -9.19 5.23
CA GLY A 241 -10.35 -10.35 6.05
C GLY A 241 -8.91 -10.87 6.08
N ILE A 242 -7.95 -10.38 5.31
CA ILE A 242 -6.71 -11.11 5.03
C ILE A 242 -5.54 -10.19 4.63
N ALA A 243 -5.42 -8.99 5.21
CA ALA A 243 -4.27 -8.10 4.98
C ALA A 243 -3.34 -8.05 6.21
N ASN A 244 -2.83 -9.22 6.62
CA ASN A 244 -1.64 -9.38 7.46
C ASN A 244 -1.29 -10.88 7.59
N LEU A 245 -0.99 -11.51 6.45
CA LEU A 245 -0.44 -12.87 6.41
C LEU A 245 1.04 -12.87 6.00
N SER A 246 1.79 -11.85 6.40
CA SER A 246 3.25 -11.82 6.20
C SER A 246 4.02 -12.84 7.04
N LYS A 247 3.34 -13.63 7.88
CA LYS A 247 3.78 -14.95 8.34
C LYS A 247 2.55 -15.85 8.57
N ILE A 248 1.99 -16.47 7.52
CA ILE A 248 1.31 -17.75 7.79
C ILE A 248 2.43 -18.74 8.05
N SER A 249 2.82 -18.85 9.30
CA SER A 249 3.47 -20.06 9.72
C SER A 249 2.36 -21.12 9.72
N LEU A 250 2.28 -21.92 8.66
CA LEU A 250 1.21 -22.88 8.49
C LEU A 250 1.40 -24.00 9.51
N ALA A 251 0.40 -24.24 10.35
CA ALA A 251 0.35 -25.51 11.06
C ALA A 251 0.22 -26.63 10.02
N LYS A 252 1.10 -27.62 10.07
CA LYS A 252 0.97 -28.80 9.22
C LYS A 252 -0.13 -29.66 9.83
N ILE A 253 -1.29 -29.66 9.18
CA ILE A 253 -2.40 -30.55 9.50
C ILE A 253 -2.48 -31.55 8.36
N THR A 254 -1.87 -32.72 8.55
CA THR A 254 -1.77 -33.75 7.51
C THR A 254 -3.05 -34.55 7.40
N ASN A 255 -3.32 -35.03 6.18
CA ASN A 255 -4.39 -35.97 5.95
C ASN A 255 -4.07 -37.28 6.70
N PRO A 256 -5.03 -37.86 7.44
CA PRO A 256 -4.81 -39.09 8.20
C PRO A 256 -4.32 -40.19 7.26
N THR A 257 -3.11 -40.71 7.48
CA THR A 257 -2.65 -41.91 6.77
C THR A 257 -3.27 -43.21 7.31
N LYS A 258 -4.24 -43.12 8.23
CA LYS A 258 -5.23 -44.13 8.66
C LYS A 258 -5.71 -43.75 10.08
N GLU A 259 -6.83 -43.04 10.23
CA GLU A 259 -7.50 -42.74 11.52
C GLU A 259 -6.98 -41.56 12.39
N ASN A 260 -5.71 -41.15 12.29
CA ASN A 260 -5.16 -40.10 13.18
C ASN A 260 -5.07 -38.70 12.53
N LEU A 261 -5.60 -37.70 13.22
CA LEU A 261 -5.33 -36.28 12.99
C LEU A 261 -3.96 -35.92 13.57
N GLU A 262 -3.06 -35.46 12.71
CA GLU A 262 -1.77 -34.90 13.12
C GLU A 262 -1.81 -33.37 12.96
N VAL A 263 -1.40 -32.66 14.01
CA VAL A 263 -1.23 -31.21 14.01
C VAL A 263 0.21 -30.92 14.42
N THR A 264 0.93 -30.13 13.63
CA THR A 264 2.21 -29.53 14.01
C THR A 264 2.09 -28.02 13.90
N LEU A 265 2.19 -27.30 15.02
CA LEU A 265 2.21 -25.86 15.05
C LEU A 265 3.54 -25.33 14.50
N PRO A 266 3.54 -24.10 13.97
CA PRO A 266 4.78 -23.44 13.58
C PRO A 266 5.60 -22.86 14.74
N THR A 267 4.96 -22.68 15.89
CA THR A 267 5.47 -22.05 17.09
C THR A 267 5.48 -23.08 18.22
N ASP A 268 6.37 -22.91 19.20
CA ASP A 268 6.46 -23.79 20.37
C ASP A 268 5.39 -23.47 21.44
N ASP A 269 4.11 -23.44 21.02
CA ASP A 269 2.96 -23.09 21.85
C ASP A 269 2.14 -24.33 22.27
N LEU A 270 1.29 -24.19 23.27
CA LEU A 270 0.34 -25.21 23.71
C LEU A 270 -0.91 -25.20 22.84
N ILE A 271 -1.34 -26.36 22.38
CA ILE A 271 -2.63 -26.54 21.71
C ILE A 271 -3.72 -26.54 22.79
N SER A 272 -4.62 -25.55 22.75
CA SER A 272 -5.72 -25.41 23.70
C SER A 272 -6.95 -26.20 23.29
N VAL A 273 -7.36 -26.09 22.02
CA VAL A 273 -8.51 -26.83 21.49
C VAL A 273 -8.35 -27.10 20.00
N ILE A 274 -8.85 -28.25 19.55
CA ILE A 274 -9.01 -28.60 18.14
C ILE A 274 -10.50 -28.82 17.90
N ILE A 275 -11.05 -28.17 16.88
CA ILE A 275 -12.45 -28.28 16.49
C ILE A 275 -12.52 -28.78 15.04
N VAL A 276 -13.27 -29.85 14.83
CA VAL A 276 -13.53 -30.42 13.50
C VAL A 276 -14.96 -30.04 13.10
N ARG A 277 -15.12 -29.46 11.92
CA ARG A 277 -16.41 -29.06 11.36
C ARG A 277 -16.67 -29.72 10.02
N ASP A 278 -17.92 -30.07 9.75
CA ASP A 278 -18.34 -30.48 8.42
C ASP A 278 -18.38 -29.28 7.43
N LEU A 279 -18.73 -29.55 6.17
CA LEU A 279 -18.84 -28.51 5.14
C LEU A 279 -19.99 -27.53 5.35
N MET A 280 -20.95 -27.87 6.22
CA MET A 280 -22.03 -26.98 6.63
C MET A 280 -21.67 -26.15 7.87
N GLY A 281 -20.45 -26.30 8.40
CA GLY A 281 -19.94 -25.56 9.55
C GLY A 281 -20.33 -26.14 10.91
N ARG A 282 -21.02 -27.29 10.94
CA ARG A 282 -21.43 -27.97 12.18
C ARG A 282 -20.22 -28.63 12.83
N VAL A 283 -20.07 -28.47 14.14
CA VAL A 283 -19.01 -29.13 14.91
C VAL A 283 -19.33 -30.62 14.98
N VAL A 284 -18.42 -31.45 14.47
CA VAL A 284 -18.53 -32.92 14.52
C VAL A 284 -17.65 -33.53 15.59
N GLN A 285 -16.56 -32.86 15.98
CA GLN A 285 -15.68 -33.28 17.07
C GLN A 285 -15.00 -32.06 17.69
N MET A 286 -14.80 -32.10 19.01
CA MET A 286 -14.00 -31.14 19.75
C MET A 286 -13.01 -31.92 20.61
N ILE A 287 -11.73 -31.56 20.52
CA ILE A 287 -10.63 -32.21 21.23
C ILE A 287 -9.95 -31.14 22.09
N GLN A 288 -9.75 -31.43 23.37
CA GLN A 288 -8.97 -30.59 24.29
C GLN A 288 -7.72 -31.37 24.70
N PRO A 289 -6.58 -31.17 24.01
CA PRO A 289 -5.37 -31.90 24.32
C PRO A 289 -4.79 -31.46 25.67
N GLU A 290 -4.39 -32.42 26.51
CA GLU A 290 -3.72 -32.12 27.78
C GLU A 290 -2.22 -31.90 27.53
N ASN A 291 -1.73 -30.69 27.81
CA ASN A 291 -0.30 -30.33 27.76
C ASN A 291 0.41 -30.62 26.41
N CYS A 292 -0.31 -30.66 25.29
CA CYS A 292 0.31 -30.85 23.97
C CYS A 292 0.96 -29.56 23.49
N ARG A 293 2.28 -29.49 23.59
CA ARG A 293 3.10 -28.40 23.06
C ARG A 293 3.55 -28.73 21.65
N ASN A 294 3.37 -27.78 20.72
CA ASN A 294 3.78 -27.83 19.33
C ASN A 294 3.07 -28.91 18.48
N THR A 295 3.02 -30.16 18.93
CA THR A 295 2.46 -31.27 18.16
C THR A 295 1.30 -31.97 18.89
N TYR A 296 0.34 -32.46 18.10
CA TYR A 296 -0.74 -33.33 18.53
C TYR A 296 -0.93 -34.46 17.52
N VAL A 297 -1.18 -35.67 18.04
CA VAL A 297 -1.58 -36.84 17.25
C VAL A 297 -2.71 -37.53 18.01
N GLY A 298 -3.87 -37.73 17.36
CA GLY A 298 -4.98 -38.46 17.97
C GLY A 298 -6.08 -38.80 16.98
N GLN A 299 -7.04 -39.62 17.40
CA GLN A 299 -8.05 -40.19 16.49
C GLN A 299 -9.15 -39.20 16.11
N LEU A 300 -9.56 -39.27 14.84
CA LEU A 300 -10.72 -38.54 14.31
C LEU A 300 -11.97 -39.42 14.46
N GLU A 301 -12.91 -39.03 15.31
CA GLU A 301 -14.13 -39.80 15.63
C GLU A 301 -15.32 -39.30 14.81
N CYS A 302 -15.15 -39.16 13.50
CA CYS A 302 -16.23 -38.78 12.60
C CYS A 302 -16.25 -39.67 11.36
N SER A 303 -17.38 -39.70 10.66
CA SER A 303 -17.53 -40.52 9.45
C SER A 303 -16.57 -40.09 8.33
N SER A 304 -16.30 -40.96 7.36
CA SER A 304 -15.53 -40.58 6.16
C SER A 304 -16.17 -39.35 5.48
N GLY A 305 -15.36 -38.37 5.11
CA GLY A 305 -15.85 -37.08 4.61
C GLY A 305 -14.79 -35.99 4.52
N LEU A 306 -15.23 -34.80 4.07
CA LEU A 306 -14.41 -33.59 3.98
C LEU A 306 -14.71 -32.68 5.17
N TYR A 307 -13.66 -32.25 5.87
CA TYR A 307 -13.80 -31.48 7.11
C TYR A 307 -12.91 -30.23 7.11
N ASN A 308 -13.36 -29.20 7.83
CA ASN A 308 -12.54 -28.06 8.22
C ASN A 308 -12.08 -28.28 9.67
N VAL A 309 -10.78 -28.30 9.89
CA VAL A 309 -10.18 -28.38 11.23
C VAL A 309 -9.67 -27.01 11.62
N SER A 310 -10.00 -26.56 12.83
CA SER A 310 -9.44 -25.36 13.45
C SER A 310 -8.74 -25.70 14.75
N VAL A 311 -7.52 -25.23 14.93
CA VAL A 311 -6.69 -25.42 16.11
C VAL A 311 -6.48 -24.07 16.77
N THR A 312 -6.81 -23.94 18.05
CA THR A 312 -6.57 -22.74 18.84
C THR A 312 -5.48 -23.02 19.86
N THR A 313 -4.47 -22.15 19.93
CA THR A 313 -3.39 -22.26 20.92
C THR A 313 -3.75 -21.58 22.24
N LEU A 314 -2.99 -21.84 23.30
CA LEU A 314 -3.17 -21.19 24.59
C LEU A 314 -2.93 -19.67 24.52
N SER A 315 -2.05 -19.21 23.63
CA SER A 315 -1.82 -17.77 23.39
C SER A 315 -2.93 -17.10 22.57
N GLY A 316 -3.89 -17.88 22.04
CA GLY A 316 -5.04 -17.37 21.30
C GLY A 316 -4.87 -17.35 19.77
N GLU A 317 -3.79 -17.91 19.23
CA GLU A 317 -3.61 -18.06 17.78
C GLU A 317 -4.54 -19.15 17.23
N VAL A 318 -5.05 -18.96 16.00
CA VAL A 318 -5.95 -19.92 15.36
C VAL A 318 -5.40 -20.35 14.00
N TYR A 319 -5.25 -21.66 13.82
CA TYR A 319 -4.79 -22.30 12.59
C TYR A 319 -5.94 -23.10 11.99
N THR A 320 -6.08 -23.11 10.66
CA THR A 320 -7.14 -23.89 9.99
C THR A 320 -6.62 -24.67 8.79
N ASN A 321 -7.16 -25.86 8.54
CA ASN A 321 -6.90 -26.61 7.33
C ASN A 321 -8.11 -27.47 6.92
N LYS A 322 -8.17 -27.85 5.65
CA LYS A 322 -9.12 -28.83 5.12
C LYS A 322 -8.49 -30.21 5.10
N ILE A 323 -9.22 -31.21 5.58
CA ILE A 323 -8.78 -32.61 5.57
C ILE A 323 -9.83 -33.51 4.91
N ILE A 324 -9.38 -34.64 4.38
CA ILE A 324 -10.19 -35.74 3.89
C ILE A 324 -10.02 -36.91 4.86
N HIS A 325 -11.08 -37.24 5.60
CA HIS A 325 -11.13 -38.48 6.36
C HIS A 325 -11.63 -39.59 5.45
N LEU A 326 -10.80 -40.60 5.22
CA LEU A 326 -11.12 -41.78 4.41
C LEU A 326 -11.69 -42.87 5.30
#